data_AF-A0A850I538-F1
#
_entry.id   AF-A0A850I538-F1
#
_cell.length_a   1.000
_cell.length_b   1.000
_cell.length_c   1.000
_cell.angle_alpha   90.00
_cell.angle_beta   90.00
_cell.angle_gamma   90.00
#
_symmetry.space_group_name_H-M   'P 1'
#
loop_
_entity.id
_entity.type
_entity.pdbx_description
1 polymer ?
#
loop_
_entity_poly.entity_id
_entity_poly.type
_entity_poly.pdbx_seq_one_letter_code
_entity_poly.pdbx_strand_id
1 'polypeptide(L)'
;MKNGLYSVHLHMTDGVQGRDSSVLILRDGLLIGGGPHYWSIGAYTVGEGTWKGYLSTNQHTPFSDPFVRPLFAGQEVTSGFSGTFSGDEAEVFGTVLVGTRSMSFQATLKWLADA
;
A
#
# COMPACT_ATOMS: atom_id res chain seq x y z
N MET A 1 7.12 13.08 -4.46
CA MET A 1 7.03 12.53 -3.09
C MET A 1 8.27 12.89 -2.31
N LYS A 2 8.11 13.47 -1.12
CA LYS A 2 9.21 13.80 -0.21
C LYS A 2 9.60 12.53 0.54
N ASN A 3 10.84 12.46 1.03
CA ASN A 3 11.17 11.47 2.04
C ASN A 3 10.38 11.79 3.32
N GLY A 4 9.87 10.77 4.01
CA GLY A 4 9.07 11.01 5.21
C GLY A 4 8.18 9.85 5.62
N LEU A 5 7.53 10.05 6.75
CA LEU A 5 6.44 9.20 7.26
C LEU A 5 5.11 9.68 6.69
N TYR A 6 4.31 8.75 6.22
CA TYR A 6 2.98 8.97 5.66
C TYR A 6 1.93 8.11 6.37
N SER A 7 0.73 8.65 6.61
CA SER A 7 -0.45 7.81 6.84
C SER A 7 -1.01 7.31 5.52
N VAL A 8 -1.57 6.10 5.51
CA VAL A 8 -2.18 5.47 4.34
C VAL A 8 -3.62 5.10 4.67
N HIS A 9 -4.55 5.40 3.77
CA HIS A 9 -5.91 4.87 3.80
C HIS A 9 -6.21 4.18 2.48
N LEU A 10 -6.38 2.86 2.50
CA LEU A 10 -6.58 2.03 1.32
C LEU A 10 -7.98 1.42 1.31
N HIS A 11 -8.55 1.28 0.11
CA HIS A 11 -9.73 0.45 -0.12
C HIS A 11 -9.65 -0.28 -1.46
N MET A 12 -10.27 -1.46 -1.51
CA MET A 12 -10.40 -2.25 -2.74
C MET A 12 -11.51 -1.68 -3.63
N THR A 13 -11.38 -1.81 -4.95
CA THR A 13 -12.28 -1.19 -5.94
C THR A 13 -13.00 -2.17 -6.87
N ASP A 14 -12.64 -3.45 -6.86
CA ASP A 14 -13.15 -4.50 -7.75
C ASP A 14 -14.25 -5.38 -7.11
N GLY A 15 -15.07 -4.79 -6.24
CA GLY A 15 -16.14 -5.51 -5.52
C GLY A 15 -15.65 -6.40 -4.37
N VAL A 16 -14.33 -6.45 -4.12
CA VAL A 16 -13.77 -7.02 -2.91
C VAL A 16 -13.99 -6.05 -1.75
N GLN A 17 -14.51 -6.54 -0.63
CA GLN A 17 -14.56 -5.75 0.59
C GLN A 17 -13.20 -5.83 1.30
N GLY A 18 -12.41 -4.77 1.20
CA GLY A 18 -11.13 -4.65 1.89
C GLY A 18 -10.80 -3.19 2.13
N ARG A 19 -10.36 -2.88 3.35
CA ARG A 19 -9.85 -1.57 3.73
C ARG A 19 -8.62 -1.77 4.61
N ASP A 20 -7.70 -0.84 4.53
CA ASP A 20 -6.54 -0.80 5.41
C ASP A 20 -6.24 0.63 5.86
N SER A 21 -5.67 0.75 7.05
CA SER A 21 -5.12 2.00 7.55
C SER A 21 -3.79 1.69 8.21
N SER A 22 -2.74 2.28 7.66
CA SER A 22 -1.36 1.91 7.92
C SER A 22 -0.44 3.12 7.80
N VAL A 23 0.85 2.89 8.01
CA VAL A 23 1.90 3.89 7.78
C VAL A 23 2.88 3.43 6.71
N LEU A 24 3.46 4.39 6.01
CA LEU A 24 4.50 4.19 5.01
C LEU A 24 5.65 5.15 5.26
N ILE A 25 6.87 4.64 5.25
CA ILE A 25 8.12 5.41 5.22
C ILE A 25 8.60 5.40 3.77
N LEU A 26 8.76 6.59 3.20
CA LEU A 26 9.40 6.78 1.90
C LEU A 26 10.80 7.37 2.13
N ARG A 27 11.81 6.73 1.55
CA ARG A 27 13.19 7.20 1.64
C ARG A 27 14.00 6.77 0.44
N ASP A 28 14.50 7.75 -0.32
CA ASP A 28 15.50 7.56 -1.37
C ASP A 28 15.11 6.48 -2.40
N GLY A 29 13.83 6.48 -2.81
CA GLY A 29 13.29 5.51 -3.77
C GLY A 29 12.87 4.17 -3.17
N LEU A 30 12.98 3.99 -1.86
CA LEU A 30 12.52 2.81 -1.13
C LEU A 30 11.26 3.13 -0.31
N LEU A 31 10.36 2.16 -0.22
CA LEU A 31 9.17 2.25 0.62
C LEU A 31 9.13 1.08 1.60
N ILE A 32 8.82 1.38 2.86
CA ILE A 32 8.61 0.39 3.92
C ILE A 32 7.33 0.79 4.65
N GLY A 33 6.40 -0.13 4.80
CA GLY A 33 5.10 0.15 5.41
C GLY A 33 4.61 -0.98 6.28
N GLY A 34 3.60 -0.67 7.06
CA GLY A 34 2.94 -1.67 7.88
C GLY A 34 1.79 -1.11 8.68
N GLY A 35 0.97 -2.03 9.14
CA GLY A 35 -0.15 -1.78 10.02
C GLY A 35 -0.34 -2.93 10.99
N PRO A 36 -1.53 -3.03 11.62
CA PRO A 36 -1.77 -4.02 12.67
C PRO A 36 -1.62 -5.49 12.23
N HIS A 37 -1.81 -5.79 10.95
CA HIS A 37 -1.81 -7.18 10.43
C HIS A 37 -0.80 -7.44 9.32
N TYR A 38 -0.42 -6.41 8.55
CA TYR A 38 0.40 -6.54 7.35
C TYR A 38 1.64 -5.67 7.41
N TRP A 39 2.67 -6.08 6.67
CA TRP A 39 3.86 -5.29 6.37
C TRP A 39 4.04 -5.23 4.85
N SER A 40 4.70 -4.17 4.38
CA SER A 40 5.01 -3.97 2.97
C SER A 40 6.42 -3.42 2.78
N ILE A 41 7.11 -3.86 1.73
CA ILE A 41 8.40 -3.28 1.28
C ILE A 41 8.41 -3.14 -0.23
N GLY A 42 9.17 -2.19 -0.76
CA GLY A 42 9.29 -2.03 -2.20
C GLY A 42 10.12 -0.84 -2.61
N ALA A 43 9.95 -0.44 -3.87
CA ALA A 43 10.64 0.70 -4.45
C ALA A 43 9.69 1.57 -5.26
N TYR A 44 10.02 2.86 -5.36
CA TYR A 44 9.25 3.84 -6.10
C TYR A 44 10.16 4.81 -6.86
N THR A 45 9.57 5.42 -7.88
CA THR A 45 10.16 6.51 -8.66
C THR A 45 9.19 7.68 -8.69
N VAL A 46 9.72 8.89 -8.82
CA VAL A 46 8.95 10.15 -8.82
C VAL A 46 9.33 10.96 -10.05
N GLY A 47 8.35 11.52 -10.74
CA GLY A 47 8.57 12.45 -11.85
C GLY A 47 7.30 13.21 -12.22
N GLU A 48 7.44 14.48 -12.59
CA GLU A 48 6.34 15.30 -13.17
C GLU A 48 5.01 15.26 -12.38
N GLY A 49 5.06 15.39 -11.05
CA GLY A 49 3.84 15.33 -10.21
C GLY A 49 3.22 13.93 -10.08
N THR A 50 3.86 12.92 -10.65
CA THR A 50 3.47 11.51 -10.58
C THR A 50 4.49 10.67 -9.83
N TRP A 51 4.05 9.51 -9.36
CA TRP A 51 4.92 8.52 -8.76
C TRP A 51 4.39 7.13 -9.08
N LYS A 52 5.29 6.16 -9.13
CA LYS A 52 4.97 4.76 -9.44
C LYS A 52 5.98 3.84 -8.82
N GLY A 53 5.58 2.59 -8.61
CA GLY A 53 6.45 1.63 -7.98
C GLY A 53 5.81 0.26 -7.87
N TYR A 54 6.43 -0.55 -7.01
CA TYR A 54 5.92 -1.85 -6.63
C TYR A 54 6.11 -2.05 -5.14
N LEU A 55 5.30 -2.93 -4.55
CA LEU A 55 5.46 -3.39 -3.18
C LEU A 55 5.14 -4.87 -3.05
N SER A 56 5.91 -5.58 -2.23
CA SER A 56 5.55 -6.88 -1.70
C SER A 56 4.88 -6.69 -0.35
N THR A 57 3.80 -7.42 -0.08
CA THR A 57 3.03 -7.34 1.15
C THR A 57 2.75 -8.72 1.69
N ASN A 58 2.91 -8.91 3.00
CA ASN A 58 2.58 -10.17 3.66
C ASN A 58 1.93 -9.90 5.02
N GLN A 59 1.19 -10.89 5.52
CA GLN A 59 0.55 -10.87 6.82
C GLN A 59 1.53 -11.34 7.90
N HIS A 60 1.73 -10.54 8.94
CA HIS A 60 2.51 -10.95 10.13
C HIS A 60 1.63 -11.37 11.30
N THR A 61 0.44 -10.77 11.42
CA THR A 61 -0.50 -11.04 12.52
C THR A 61 -1.84 -11.51 11.94
N PRO A 62 -2.34 -12.71 12.34
CA PRO A 62 -3.64 -13.20 11.91
C PRO A 62 -4.77 -12.35 12.53
N PHE A 63 -5.94 -12.35 11.89
CA PHE A 63 -7.12 -11.74 12.49
C PHE A 63 -7.61 -12.58 13.68
N SER A 64 -8.04 -11.92 14.75
CA SER A 64 -8.59 -12.61 15.93
C SER A 64 -9.92 -13.32 15.64
N ASP A 65 -10.69 -12.82 14.67
CA ASP A 65 -11.94 -13.45 14.22
C ASP A 65 -11.63 -14.56 13.20
N PRO A 66 -11.91 -15.84 13.51
CA PRO A 66 -11.62 -16.96 12.62
C PRO A 66 -12.51 -17.00 11.36
N PHE A 67 -13.57 -16.20 11.30
CA PHE A 67 -14.44 -16.09 10.13
C PHE A 67 -13.98 -15.01 9.15
N VAL A 68 -13.10 -14.09 9.58
CA VAL A 68 -12.47 -13.14 8.66
C VAL A 68 -11.54 -13.90 7.71
N ARG A 69 -11.73 -13.67 6.41
CA ARG A 69 -10.86 -14.22 5.37
C ARG A 69 -9.79 -13.17 5.04
N PRO A 70 -8.50 -13.42 5.31
CA PRO A 70 -7.44 -12.51 4.90
C PRO A 70 -7.43 -12.32 3.39
N LEU A 71 -7.22 -11.08 2.95
CA LEU A 71 -7.27 -10.70 1.54
C LEU A 71 -6.28 -11.50 0.69
N PHE A 72 -5.11 -11.83 1.25
CA PHE A 72 -4.03 -12.52 0.56
C PHE A 72 -3.91 -14.00 0.92
N ALA A 73 -4.88 -14.56 1.65
CA ALA A 73 -4.91 -15.96 2.06
C ALA A 73 -3.59 -16.47 2.70
N GLY A 74 -2.88 -15.62 3.44
CA GLY A 74 -1.59 -15.93 4.07
C GLY A 74 -0.40 -15.99 3.12
N GLN A 75 -0.55 -15.51 1.88
CA GLN A 75 0.53 -15.44 0.89
C GLN A 75 1.18 -14.05 0.88
N GLU A 76 2.48 -14.04 0.62
CA GLU A 76 3.15 -12.82 0.17
C GLU A 76 2.73 -12.51 -1.26
N VAL A 77 2.31 -11.26 -1.49
CA VAL A 77 1.80 -10.82 -2.78
C VAL A 77 2.52 -9.56 -3.23
N THR A 78 2.73 -9.46 -4.54
CA THR A 78 3.34 -8.27 -5.15
C THR A 78 2.28 -7.43 -5.84
N SER A 79 2.36 -6.13 -5.62
CA SER A 79 1.49 -5.12 -6.21
C SER A 79 2.30 -4.14 -7.03
N GLY A 80 1.79 -3.76 -8.20
CA GLY A 80 2.25 -2.59 -8.93
C GLY A 80 1.33 -1.41 -8.66
N PHE A 81 1.86 -0.19 -8.62
CA PHE A 81 1.05 1.00 -8.43
C PHE A 81 1.57 2.22 -9.21
N SER A 82 0.67 3.16 -9.44
CA SER A 82 0.96 4.50 -9.94
C SER A 82 0.03 5.52 -9.30
N GLY A 83 0.40 6.79 -9.32
CA GLY A 83 -0.40 7.83 -8.71
C GLY A 83 0.14 9.23 -8.94
N THR A 84 -0.54 10.19 -8.35
CA THR A 84 -0.20 11.62 -8.37
C THR A 84 0.10 12.11 -6.97
N PHE A 85 0.77 13.24 -6.85
CA PHE A 85 1.01 13.87 -5.55
C PHE A 85 0.98 15.40 -5.66
N SER A 86 0.54 16.05 -4.59
CA SER A 86 0.52 17.50 -4.45
C SER A 86 0.70 17.91 -2.99
N GLY A 87 1.68 18.78 -2.73
CA GLY A 87 2.02 19.22 -1.37
C GLY A 87 2.36 18.03 -0.47
N ASP A 88 1.50 17.80 0.53
CA ASP A 88 1.65 16.76 1.55
C ASP A 88 0.70 15.57 1.30
N GLU A 89 0.01 15.53 0.15
CA GLU A 89 -0.95 14.49 -0.19
C GLU A 89 -0.56 13.75 -1.46
N ALA A 90 -0.93 12.47 -1.52
CA ALA A 90 -0.77 11.66 -2.72
C ALA A 90 -1.90 10.65 -2.90
N GLU A 91 -2.20 10.35 -4.14
CA GLU A 91 -3.15 9.31 -4.52
C GLU A 91 -2.39 8.11 -5.09
N VAL A 92 -2.98 6.93 -4.93
CA VAL A 92 -2.45 5.65 -5.41
C VAL A 92 -3.56 4.88 -6.09
N PHE A 93 -3.24 4.34 -7.26
CA PHE A 93 -4.01 3.32 -7.95
C PHE A 93 -3.07 2.12 -8.13
N GLY A 94 -3.49 0.97 -7.63
CA GLY A 94 -2.66 -0.22 -7.67
C GLY A 94 -3.42 -1.49 -8.01
N THR A 95 -2.65 -2.48 -8.42
CA THR A 95 -3.14 -3.81 -8.76
C THR A 95 -2.27 -4.83 -8.06
N VAL A 96 -2.91 -5.78 -7.38
CA VAL A 96 -2.26 -6.91 -6.70
C VAL A 96 -2.66 -8.21 -7.39
N LEU A 97 -1.69 -9.11 -7.56
CA LEU A 97 -1.94 -10.46 -8.07
C LEU A 97 -1.93 -11.45 -6.91
N VAL A 98 -3.06 -12.11 -6.66
CA VAL A 98 -3.22 -13.14 -5.62
C VAL A 98 -3.57 -14.46 -6.32
N GLY A 99 -2.59 -15.35 -6.43
CA GLY A 99 -2.72 -16.55 -7.26
C GLY A 99 -3.02 -16.17 -8.71
N THR A 100 -4.21 -16.54 -9.21
CA THR A 100 -4.67 -16.23 -10.57
C THR A 100 -5.61 -15.02 -10.65
N ARG A 101 -5.92 -14.39 -9.50
CA ARG A 101 -6.86 -13.28 -9.43
C ARG A 101 -6.12 -11.95 -9.32
N SER A 102 -6.39 -11.05 -10.25
CA SER A 102 -5.99 -9.66 -10.18
C SER A 102 -7.03 -8.87 -9.39
N MET A 103 -6.62 -8.07 -8.41
CA MET A 103 -7.50 -7.19 -7.65
C MET A 103 -6.97 -5.75 -7.67
N SER A 104 -7.88 -4.79 -7.69
CA SER A 104 -7.55 -3.36 -7.75
C SER A 104 -7.81 -2.67 -6.43
N PHE A 105 -6.96 -1.72 -6.09
CA PHE A 105 -7.11 -0.88 -4.91
C PHE A 105 -6.80 0.57 -5.22
N GLN A 106 -7.35 1.44 -4.37
CA GLN A 106 -7.01 2.84 -4.30
C GLN A 106 -6.54 3.18 -2.89
N ALA A 107 -5.59 4.12 -2.78
CA ALA A 107 -5.21 4.65 -1.48
C ALA A 107 -4.94 6.16 -1.55
N THR A 108 -5.10 6.81 -0.41
CA THR A 108 -4.64 8.18 -0.17
C THR A 108 -3.54 8.17 0.86
N LEU A 109 -2.55 9.02 0.65
CA LEU A 109 -1.40 9.23 1.53
C LEU A 109 -1.40 10.67 2.04
N LYS A 110 -1.07 10.85 3.32
CA LYS A 110 -0.81 12.16 3.93
C LYS A 110 0.56 12.14 4.59
N TRP A 111 1.44 13.06 4.23
CA TRP A 111 2.74 13.25 4.85
C TRP A 111 2.56 13.78 6.29
N LEU A 112 3.31 13.21 7.23
CA LEU A 112 3.20 13.49 8.66
C LEU A 112 4.48 14.07 9.27
N ALA A 113 5.65 13.58 8.84
CA ALA A 113 6.94 13.97 9.39
C ALA A 113 8.10 13.59 8.43
N ASP A 114 9.27 14.22 8.64
CA ASP A 114 10.53 13.86 7.96
C ASP A 114 11.04 12.47 8.39
N ALA A 115 11.93 11.87 7.57
CA ALA A 115 12.51 10.53 7.75
C ALA A 115 14.01 10.54 8.08
#